data_AF-A0A945PXQ0-F1
#
_entry.id   AF-A0A945PXQ0-F1
#
_cell.length_a   1.000
_cell.length_b   1.000
_cell.length_c   1.000
_cell.angle_alpha   90.00
_cell.angle_beta   90.00
_cell.angle_gamma   90.00
#
_symmetry.space_group_name_H-M   'P 1'
#
loop_
_entity.id
_entity.type
_entity.pdbx_description
1 polymer ?
#
loop_
_entity_poly.entity_id
_entity_poly.type
_entity_poly.pdbx_seq_one_letter_code
_entity_poly.pdbx_strand_id
1 'polypeptide(L)'
;MKRLLIVFLTVFLTSVFAYADKHVNLGDRASELKEEGKSEDIHPDLKEIRIMHPNFLMHKRDKTLRQGIRTKRNSLKACVNCHSATDQNDEFMPIDQSGQFCSTCHQKVGTSLDCFSCHRNTPKEDL
;
A
#
# COMPACT_ATOMS: atom_id res chain seq x y z
N MET A 1 28.18 -9.51 -42.34
CA MET A 1 27.07 -8.57 -42.06
C MET A 1 25.74 -9.25 -41.69
N LYS A 2 25.27 -10.28 -42.41
CA LYS A 2 24.02 -11.01 -42.07
C LYS A 2 24.04 -11.75 -40.72
N ARG A 3 25.19 -12.28 -40.28
CA ARG A 3 25.31 -12.97 -38.97
C ARG A 3 25.23 -12.01 -37.76
N LEU A 4 25.71 -10.76 -37.92
CA LEU A 4 25.59 -9.71 -36.89
C LEU A 4 24.16 -9.18 -36.78
N LEU A 5 23.43 -9.10 -37.91
CA LEU A 5 22.00 -8.75 -37.94
C LEU A 5 21.13 -9.80 -37.24
N ILE A 6 21.44 -11.09 -37.36
CA ILE A 6 20.68 -12.15 -36.70
C ILE A 6 20.89 -12.12 -35.17
N VAL A 7 22.12 -11.88 -34.70
CA VAL A 7 22.40 -11.77 -33.25
C VAL A 7 21.70 -10.55 -32.63
N PHE A 8 21.70 -9.40 -33.32
CA PHE A 8 20.96 -8.22 -32.87
C PHE A 8 19.45 -8.43 -32.82
N LEU A 9 18.89 -9.18 -33.79
CA LEU A 9 17.46 -9.51 -33.83
C LEU A 9 17.07 -10.45 -32.67
N THR A 10 17.93 -11.40 -32.30
CA THR A 10 17.66 -12.34 -31.19
C THR A 10 17.76 -11.69 -29.81
N VAL A 11 18.63 -10.70 -29.62
CA VAL A 11 18.76 -9.98 -28.33
C VAL A 11 17.54 -9.09 -28.08
N PHE A 12 16.99 -8.44 -29.11
CA PHE A 12 15.81 -7.58 -29.00
C PHE A 12 14.52 -8.32 -28.61
N LEU A 13 14.40 -9.61 -28.93
CA LEU A 13 13.22 -10.41 -28.59
C LEU A 13 13.15 -10.82 -27.11
N THR A 14 14.29 -10.86 -26.40
CA THR A 14 14.31 -11.24 -24.97
C THR A 14 13.97 -10.09 -24.02
N SER A 15 14.03 -8.84 -24.48
CA SER A 15 13.78 -7.65 -23.67
C SER A 15 12.29 -7.29 -23.49
N VAL A 16 11.36 -7.97 -24.16
CA VAL A 16 9.94 -7.56 -24.19
C VAL A 16 9.13 -8.05 -22.98
N PHE A 17 9.62 -8.99 -22.17
CA PHE A 17 8.85 -9.54 -21.05
C PHE A 17 9.08 -8.88 -19.68
N ALA A 18 9.90 -7.84 -19.58
CA ALA A 18 10.35 -7.33 -18.29
C ALA A 18 9.85 -5.91 -17.95
N TYR A 19 8.55 -5.63 -18.03
CA TYR A 19 7.95 -4.53 -17.24
C TYR A 19 6.42 -4.62 -17.13
N ALA A 20 5.89 -5.71 -16.59
CA ALA A 20 4.57 -5.66 -15.96
C ALA A 20 4.78 -5.15 -14.53
N ASP A 21 4.84 -3.81 -14.36
CA ASP A 21 4.94 -3.19 -13.04
C ASP A 21 3.60 -3.38 -12.32
N LYS A 22 3.43 -4.56 -11.72
CA LYS A 22 2.27 -4.93 -10.90
C LYS A 22 2.37 -4.30 -9.50
N HIS A 23 3.32 -3.40 -9.26
CA HIS A 23 3.57 -2.83 -7.93
C HIS A 23 2.77 -1.56 -7.70
N VAL A 24 1.45 -1.70 -7.62
CA VAL A 24 0.69 -0.93 -6.63
C VAL A 24 0.23 -1.94 -5.60
N ASN A 25 1.17 -2.39 -4.77
CA ASN A 25 0.85 -3.27 -3.65
C ASN A 25 -0.07 -2.48 -2.72
N LEU A 26 -1.38 -2.73 -2.82
CA LEU A 26 -2.41 -2.06 -2.04
C LEU A 26 -2.68 -2.80 -0.73
N GLY A 27 -2.13 -4.00 -0.54
CA GLY A 27 -2.60 -5.04 0.37
C GLY A 27 -3.63 -5.97 -0.25
N ASP A 28 -3.73 -7.20 0.23
CA ASP A 28 -4.56 -8.23 -0.40
C ASP A 28 -6.04 -7.91 -0.24
N ARG A 29 -6.46 -7.61 1.00
CA ARG A 29 -7.86 -7.30 1.31
C ARG A 29 -8.31 -5.99 0.66
N ALA A 30 -7.44 -4.98 0.60
CA ALA A 30 -7.75 -3.74 -0.11
C ALA A 30 -7.86 -3.96 -1.63
N SER A 31 -7.04 -4.86 -2.21
CA SER A 31 -7.12 -5.21 -3.63
C SER A 31 -8.44 -5.94 -3.93
N GLU A 32 -8.81 -6.92 -3.12
CA GLU A 32 -10.08 -7.63 -3.22
C GLU A 32 -11.28 -6.67 -3.16
N LEU A 33 -11.34 -5.81 -2.15
CA LEU A 33 -12.44 -4.84 -1.98
C LEU A 33 -12.52 -3.83 -3.14
N LYS A 34 -11.39 -3.49 -3.75
CA LYS A 34 -11.34 -2.65 -4.95
C LYS A 34 -11.91 -3.39 -6.16
N GLU A 35 -11.54 -4.66 -6.34
CA GLU A 35 -12.04 -5.51 -7.45
C GLU A 35 -13.54 -5.77 -7.34
N GLU A 36 -14.06 -5.91 -6.11
CA GLU A 36 -15.49 -6.02 -5.83
C GLU A 36 -16.27 -4.69 -5.99
N GLY A 37 -15.59 -3.56 -6.22
CA GLY A 37 -16.22 -2.25 -6.28
C GLY A 37 -16.71 -1.71 -4.92
N LYS A 38 -16.24 -2.27 -3.80
CA LYS A 38 -16.67 -1.91 -2.43
C LYS A 38 -15.71 -0.93 -1.74
N SER A 39 -14.64 -0.51 -2.41
CA SER A 39 -13.66 0.42 -1.83
C SER A 39 -14.24 1.81 -1.52
N GLU A 40 -15.24 2.25 -2.30
CA GLU A 40 -15.88 3.57 -2.17
C GLU A 40 -16.64 3.73 -0.84
N ASP A 41 -17.10 2.63 -0.25
CA ASP A 41 -17.83 2.64 1.02
C ASP A 41 -16.92 2.75 2.25
N ILE A 42 -15.59 2.71 2.07
CA ILE A 42 -14.61 2.61 3.15
C ILE A 42 -14.02 3.98 3.46
N HIS A 43 -13.40 4.59 2.47
CA HIS A 43 -12.75 5.89 2.53
C HIS A 43 -13.07 6.70 1.28
N PRO A 44 -12.81 8.02 1.26
CA PRO A 44 -13.02 8.84 0.08
C PRO A 44 -12.28 8.31 -1.15
N ASP A 45 -12.57 8.88 -2.32
CA ASP A 45 -11.99 8.43 -3.58
C ASP A 45 -10.44 8.45 -3.56
N LEU A 46 -9.82 7.72 -4.50
CA LEU A 46 -8.36 7.56 -4.55
C LEU A 46 -7.61 8.89 -4.69
N LYS A 47 -8.19 9.87 -5.38
CA LYS A 47 -7.56 11.18 -5.55
C LYS A 47 -7.64 11.96 -4.24
N GLU A 48 -8.80 11.97 -3.59
CA GLU A 48 -8.99 12.64 -2.32
C GLU A 48 -8.09 12.04 -1.23
N ILE A 49 -8.08 10.71 -1.07
CA ILE A 49 -7.25 10.09 -0.03
C ILE A 49 -5.77 10.37 -0.24
N ARG A 50 -5.25 10.34 -1.48
CA ARG A 50 -3.83 10.65 -1.74
C ARG A 50 -3.43 12.08 -1.36
N ILE A 51 -4.35 13.03 -1.48
CA ILE A 51 -4.11 14.45 -1.17
C ILE A 51 -4.37 14.73 0.31
N MET A 52 -5.45 14.18 0.85
CA MET A 52 -5.99 14.54 2.17
C MET A 52 -5.62 13.56 3.29
N HIS A 53 -5.04 12.39 2.98
CA HIS A 53 -4.55 11.41 3.96
C HIS A 53 -3.84 12.02 5.18
N PRO A 54 -2.83 12.90 5.04
CA PRO A 54 -2.15 13.45 6.21
C PRO A 54 -3.10 14.28 7.08
N ASN A 55 -3.99 15.06 6.48
CA ASN A 55 -4.98 15.86 7.22
C ASN A 55 -5.98 14.97 7.98
N PHE A 56 -6.43 13.88 7.36
CA PHE A 56 -7.33 12.92 8.02
C PHE A 56 -6.65 12.23 9.20
N LEU A 57 -5.39 11.83 9.07
CA LEU A 57 -4.63 11.24 10.17
C LEU A 57 -4.41 12.24 11.31
N MET A 58 -4.03 13.48 11.01
CA MET A 58 -3.83 14.52 12.02
C MET A 58 -5.12 14.83 12.78
N HIS A 59 -6.24 14.98 12.07
CA HIS A 59 -7.54 15.22 12.69
C HIS A 59 -7.97 14.04 13.58
N LYS A 60 -7.79 12.81 13.10
CA LYS A 60 -8.11 11.60 13.87
C LYS A 60 -7.23 11.49 15.12
N ARG A 61 -5.94 11.80 15.01
CA ARG A 61 -4.99 11.85 16.13
C ARG A 61 -5.47 12.84 17.18
N ASP A 62 -5.81 14.05 16.78
CA ASP A 62 -6.23 15.11 17.68
C ASP A 62 -7.54 14.76 18.40
N LYS A 63 -8.54 14.24 17.67
CA LYS A 63 -9.77 13.69 18.25
C LYS A 63 -9.50 12.56 19.25
N THR A 64 -8.58 11.66 18.92
CA THR A 64 -8.27 10.50 19.77
C THR A 64 -7.52 10.92 21.04
N LEU A 65 -6.48 11.73 20.91
CA LEU A 65 -5.57 12.06 22.01
C LEU A 65 -6.07 13.22 22.88
N ARG A 66 -6.63 14.27 22.27
CA ARG A 66 -7.06 15.47 23.01
C ARG A 66 -8.51 15.45 23.44
N GLN A 67 -9.36 14.71 22.71
CA GLN A 67 -10.80 14.68 22.96
C GLN A 67 -11.31 13.31 23.40
N GLY A 68 -10.45 12.29 23.43
CA GLY A 68 -10.83 10.93 23.83
C GLY A 68 -11.76 10.18 22.87
N ILE A 69 -11.99 10.70 21.66
CA ILE A 69 -12.92 10.12 20.68
C ILE A 69 -12.23 8.98 19.93
N ARG A 70 -12.64 7.73 20.19
CA ARG A 70 -12.11 6.53 19.53
C ARG A 70 -13.17 5.88 18.64
N THR A 71 -12.97 5.94 17.33
CA THR A 71 -13.82 5.26 16.35
C THR A 71 -13.06 4.18 15.59
N LYS A 72 -13.70 3.03 15.35
CA LYS A 72 -13.12 1.91 14.59
C LYS A 72 -12.84 2.31 13.13
N ARG A 73 -13.81 3.01 12.52
CA ARG A 73 -13.69 3.54 11.16
C ARG A 73 -12.55 4.54 11.05
N ASN A 74 -11.78 4.48 9.97
CA ASN A 74 -10.63 5.36 9.69
C ASN A 74 -9.63 5.37 10.85
N SER A 75 -9.42 4.24 11.51
CA SER A 75 -8.34 4.08 12.49
C SER A 75 -7.09 3.56 11.79
N LEU A 76 -5.90 3.89 12.31
CA LEU A 76 -4.64 3.38 11.77
C LEU A 76 -4.65 1.85 11.70
N LYS A 77 -5.19 1.18 12.73
CA LYS A 77 -5.40 -0.27 12.77
C LYS A 77 -6.27 -0.77 11.61
N ALA A 78 -7.41 -0.14 11.35
CA ALA A 78 -8.30 -0.54 10.25
C ALA A 78 -7.61 -0.39 8.89
N CYS A 79 -6.78 0.64 8.70
CA CYS A 79 -5.99 0.79 7.49
C CYS A 79 -4.98 -0.35 7.32
N VAL A 80 -4.20 -0.67 8.37
CA VAL A 80 -3.21 -1.77 8.35
C VAL A 80 -3.88 -3.10 8.03
N ASN A 81 -5.05 -3.39 8.62
CA ASN A 81 -5.77 -4.64 8.42
C ASN A 81 -6.17 -4.89 6.96
N CYS A 82 -6.44 -3.85 6.17
CA CYS A 82 -6.80 -4.01 4.76
C CYS A 82 -5.60 -3.85 3.81
N HIS A 83 -4.63 -3.00 4.16
CA HIS A 83 -3.56 -2.60 3.26
C HIS A 83 -2.27 -3.43 3.37
N SER A 84 -2.18 -4.35 4.33
CA SER A 84 -1.04 -5.27 4.42
C SER A 84 -1.20 -6.39 3.40
N ALA A 85 -0.12 -6.73 2.69
CA ALA A 85 -0.06 -7.92 1.85
C ALA A 85 0.47 -9.13 2.62
N THR A 86 0.24 -10.33 2.11
CA THR A 86 0.87 -11.57 2.56
C THR A 86 2.02 -11.98 1.64
N ASP A 87 2.97 -12.71 2.20
CA ASP A 87 4.04 -13.35 1.44
C ASP A 87 3.60 -14.69 0.82
N GLN A 88 4.52 -15.42 0.19
CA GLN A 88 4.21 -16.71 -0.42
C GLN A 88 3.78 -17.82 0.56
N ASN A 89 3.92 -17.60 1.88
CA ASN A 89 3.51 -18.53 2.93
C ASN A 89 2.20 -18.09 3.60
N ASP A 90 1.48 -17.12 3.02
CA ASP A 90 0.29 -16.50 3.59
C ASP A 90 0.54 -15.75 4.92
N GLU A 91 1.78 -15.34 5.19
CA GLU A 91 2.11 -14.53 6.37
C GLU A 91 2.05 -13.04 6.07
N PHE A 92 1.44 -12.26 6.98
CA PHE A 92 1.35 -10.79 6.81
C PHE A 92 2.72 -10.12 6.76
N MET A 93 2.97 -9.40 5.68
CA MET A 93 4.11 -8.51 5.53
C MET A 93 3.88 -7.21 6.30
N PRO A 94 4.90 -6.67 6.99
CA PRO A 94 4.82 -5.36 7.64
C PRO A 94 4.51 -4.24 6.65
N ILE A 95 3.51 -3.41 6.91
CA ILE A 95 3.05 -2.36 5.98
C ILE A 95 4.12 -1.29 5.65
N ASP A 96 5.12 -1.15 6.50
CA ASP A 96 6.28 -0.25 6.36
C ASP A 96 7.47 -0.91 5.67
N GLN A 97 7.38 -2.19 5.31
CA GLN A 97 8.39 -2.88 4.54
C GLN A 97 8.46 -2.33 3.10
N SER A 98 9.67 -2.33 2.54
CA SER A 98 9.91 -1.94 1.14
C SER A 98 8.99 -2.72 0.18
N GLY A 99 8.37 -2.01 -0.76
CA GLY A 99 7.43 -2.58 -1.72
C GLY A 99 5.99 -2.72 -1.23
N GLN A 100 5.69 -2.41 0.03
CA GLN A 100 4.32 -2.30 0.54
C GLN A 100 3.73 -0.91 0.27
N PHE A 101 2.40 -0.78 0.33
CA PHE A 101 1.69 0.45 -0.02
C PHE A 101 2.24 1.69 0.68
N CYS A 102 2.27 1.65 2.02
CA CYS A 102 2.64 2.80 2.83
C CYS A 102 4.10 3.18 2.61
N SER A 103 5.03 2.21 2.62
CA SER A 103 6.44 2.47 2.30
C SER A 103 6.61 3.11 0.93
N THR A 104 5.93 2.60 -0.10
CA THR A 104 6.07 3.08 -1.48
C THR A 104 5.55 4.51 -1.64
N CYS A 105 4.39 4.81 -1.06
CA CYS A 105 3.82 6.14 -1.08
C CYS A 105 4.72 7.14 -0.34
N HIS A 106 5.17 6.78 0.87
CA HIS A 106 6.00 7.64 1.72
C HIS A 106 7.38 7.91 1.12
N GLN A 107 7.99 6.90 0.50
CA GLN A 107 9.21 7.05 -0.29
C GLN A 107 9.00 8.04 -1.45
N LYS A 108 7.90 7.89 -2.19
CA LYS A 108 7.59 8.74 -3.34
C LYS A 108 7.39 10.21 -2.97
N VAL A 109 6.76 10.51 -1.84
CA VAL A 109 6.50 11.89 -1.39
C VAL A 109 7.61 12.46 -0.50
N GLY A 110 8.67 11.69 -0.22
CA GLY A 110 9.82 12.14 0.56
C GLY A 110 9.53 12.32 2.06
N THR A 111 8.60 11.54 2.62
CA THR A 111 8.20 11.64 4.03
C THR A 111 8.55 10.35 4.78
N SER A 112 9.09 10.47 6.00
CA SER A 112 9.33 9.30 6.86
C SER A 112 8.03 8.63 7.31
N LEU A 113 8.04 7.29 7.40
CA LEU A 113 6.93 6.51 7.93
C LEU A 113 7.27 6.00 9.35
N ASP A 114 7.42 6.92 10.29
CA ASP A 114 7.86 6.62 11.66
C ASP A 114 6.73 6.17 12.60
N CYS A 115 5.48 6.19 12.13
CA CYS A 115 4.31 5.78 12.89
C CYS A 115 4.49 4.37 13.50
N PHE A 116 5.14 3.48 12.76
CA PHE A 116 5.34 2.08 13.13
C PHE A 116 6.55 1.81 14.02
N SER A 117 7.28 2.86 14.43
CA SER A 117 8.30 2.74 15.48
C SER A 117 7.71 2.32 16.83
N CYS A 118 6.45 2.70 17.08
CA CYS A 118 5.69 2.33 18.27
C CYS A 118 4.40 1.57 17.95
N HIS A 119 3.79 1.80 16.78
CA HIS A 119 2.56 1.12 16.37
C HIS A 119 2.86 -0.20 15.65
N ARG A 120 2.00 -1.20 15.87
CA ARG A 120 2.06 -2.47 15.13
C ARG A 120 1.90 -2.21 13.61
N ASN A 121 2.76 -2.83 12.82
CA ASN A 121 2.81 -2.72 11.36
C ASN A 121 2.19 -3.90 10.60
N THR A 122 1.74 -4.94 11.29
CA THR A 122 0.99 -6.06 10.72
C THR A 122 -0.43 -6.15 11.30
N PRO A 123 -1.40 -6.71 10.56
CA PRO A 123 -2.73 -6.97 11.09
C PRO A 123 -2.70 -7.87 12.33
N LYS A 124 -3.71 -7.72 13.19
CA LYS A 124 -4.00 -8.65 14.29
C LYS A 124 -5.48 -8.97 14.24
N GLU A 125 -5.83 -10.23 14.45
CA GLU A 125 -7.22 -10.58 14.76
C GLU A 125 -7.73 -9.73 15.92
N ASP A 126 -8.96 -9.25 15.78
CA ASP A 126 -9.67 -8.57 16.84
C ASP A 126 -10.03 -9.63 17.89
N LEU A 127 -9.35 -9.60 19.04
CA LEU A 127 -9.77 -10.31 20.26
C LEU A 127 -11.09 -9.74 20.78
#